data_AF-A0A7R7GN45-F1
#
_entry.id   AF-A0A7R7GN45-F1
#
_cell.length_a   1.000
_cell.length_b   1.000
_cell.length_c   1.000
_cell.angle_alpha   90.00
_cell.angle_beta   90.00
_cell.angle_gamma   90.00
#
_symmetry.space_group_name_H-M   'P 1'
#
loop_
_entity.id
_entity.type
_entity.pdbx_description
1 polymer ?
#
loop_
_entity_poly.entity_id
_entity_poly.type
_entity_poly.pdbx_seq_one_letter_code
_entity_poly.pdbx_strand_id
1 'polypeptide(L)'
;MASEERKILEQCLKPLMKELGFKKQGPTWHRSNADAIEVLNIQGSQWSKNFYINLGTYFKAIGSDDTPKEYDCHIRQRLCGITDDLNECNSTLSFENSIKLEERDSNLKRLVSQFAIPWLERCATVEGAKNYLLSEKKHGLPVTKQTWEFLGINHS
;
A
#
# COMPACT_ATOMS: atom_id res chain seq x y z
N MET A 1 -11.10 -16.44 10.29
CA MET A 1 -11.69 -15.17 10.79
C MET A 1 -10.61 -14.10 10.80
N ALA A 2 -10.97 -12.82 10.63
CA ALA A 2 -10.03 -11.71 10.85
C ALA A 2 -9.61 -11.69 12.33
N SER A 3 -8.32 -11.50 12.63
CA SER A 3 -7.89 -11.25 14.01
C SER A 3 -8.45 -9.92 14.51
N GLU A 4 -8.62 -9.79 15.83
CA GLU A 4 -9.13 -8.56 16.45
C GLU A 4 -8.19 -7.37 16.16
N GLU A 5 -6.88 -7.60 16.20
CA GLU A 5 -5.86 -6.60 15.88
C GLU A 5 -6.00 -6.06 14.44
N ARG A 6 -6.34 -6.93 13.47
CA ARG A 6 -6.59 -6.49 12.10
C ARG A 6 -7.82 -5.59 12.01
N LYS A 7 -8.91 -5.95 12.72
CA LYS A 7 -10.14 -5.15 12.73
C LYS A 7 -9.89 -3.76 13.30
N ILE A 8 -9.03 -3.63 14.32
CA ILE A 8 -8.64 -2.33 14.88
C ILE A 8 -7.98 -1.46 13.80
N LEU A 9 -6.97 -1.98 13.10
CA LEU A 9 -6.31 -1.23 12.01
C LEU A 9 -7.29 -0.87 10.88
N GLU A 10 -8.18 -1.80 10.53
CA GLU A 10 -9.23 -1.55 9.52
C GLU A 10 -10.19 -0.43 9.96
N GLN A 11 -10.55 -0.36 11.23
CA GLN A 11 -11.44 0.67 11.79
C GLN A 11 -10.75 2.04 11.85
N CYS A 12 -9.48 2.09 12.25
CA CYS A 12 -8.67 3.32 12.24
C CYS A 12 -8.65 3.97 10.84
N LEU A 13 -8.38 3.17 9.80
CA LEU A 13 -8.25 3.68 8.43
C LEU A 13 -9.58 3.95 7.74
N LYS A 14 -10.67 3.28 8.13
CA LYS A 14 -11.94 3.34 7.39
C LYS A 14 -12.45 4.77 7.12
N PRO A 15 -12.45 5.72 8.08
CA PRO A 15 -12.89 7.11 7.83
C PRO A 15 -12.03 7.81 6.78
N LEU A 16 -10.70 7.77 6.95
CA LEU A 16 -9.73 8.38 6.03
C LEU A 16 -9.85 7.80 4.62
N MET A 17 -9.85 6.48 4.50
CA MET A 17 -9.93 5.81 3.20
C MET A 17 -11.25 6.12 2.48
N LYS A 18 -12.36 6.22 3.23
CA LYS A 18 -13.67 6.59 2.66
C LYS A 18 -13.67 8.03 2.13
N GLU A 19 -13.11 8.97 2.90
CA GLU A 19 -12.97 10.37 2.49
C GLU A 19 -12.15 10.52 1.21
N LEU A 20 -11.08 9.72 1.08
CA LEU A 20 -10.21 9.69 -0.09
C LEU A 20 -10.79 8.92 -1.29
N GLY A 21 -12.01 8.38 -1.18
CA GLY A 21 -12.72 7.69 -2.27
C GLY A 21 -12.38 6.21 -2.44
N PHE A 22 -11.67 5.58 -1.50
CA PHE A 22 -11.40 4.15 -1.55
C PHE A 22 -12.63 3.33 -1.15
N LYS A 23 -12.83 2.22 -1.87
CA LYS A 23 -13.84 1.19 -1.58
C LYS A 23 -13.17 -0.01 -0.92
N LYS A 24 -13.76 -0.54 0.15
CA LYS A 24 -13.19 -1.66 0.93
C LYS A 24 -13.78 -3.01 0.47
N GLN A 25 -12.92 -4.00 0.27
CA GLN A 25 -13.26 -5.40 0.04
C GLN A 25 -12.35 -6.30 0.89
N GLY A 26 -12.92 -6.93 1.92
CA GLY A 26 -12.12 -7.70 2.88
C GLY A 26 -11.09 -6.80 3.59
N PRO A 27 -9.80 -7.19 3.67
CA PRO A 27 -8.72 -6.36 4.22
C PRO A 27 -8.08 -5.40 3.20
N THR A 28 -8.67 -5.27 2.01
CA THR A 28 -8.13 -4.48 0.90
C THR A 28 -9.03 -3.27 0.62
N TRP A 29 -8.40 -2.16 0.23
CA TRP A 29 -9.05 -0.96 -0.27
C TRP A 29 -8.58 -0.67 -1.69
N HIS A 30 -9.53 -0.26 -2.52
CA HIS A 30 -9.31 0.05 -3.92
C HIS A 30 -9.80 1.46 -4.23
N ARG A 31 -8.98 2.24 -4.93
CA ARG A 31 -9.39 3.48 -5.58
C ARG A 31 -8.99 3.37 -7.04
N SER A 32 -9.89 3.72 -7.96
CA SER A 32 -9.67 3.54 -9.38
C SER A 32 -9.82 4.85 -10.13
N ASN A 33 -8.92 5.09 -11.08
CA ASN A 33 -8.98 6.16 -12.05
C ASN A 33 -9.05 5.56 -13.48
N ALA A 34 -8.83 6.37 -14.51
CA ALA A 34 -8.87 5.91 -15.91
C ALA A 34 -7.78 4.87 -16.23
N ASP A 35 -6.59 5.02 -15.64
CA ASP A 35 -5.38 4.30 -16.06
C ASP A 35 -5.03 3.13 -15.14
N ALA A 36 -5.37 3.24 -13.85
CA ALA A 36 -4.91 2.35 -12.81
C ALA A 36 -5.94 2.13 -11.69
N ILE A 37 -5.64 1.10 -10.89
CA ILE A 37 -6.29 0.81 -9.62
C ILE A 37 -5.21 0.87 -8.54
N GLU A 38 -5.41 1.78 -7.60
CA GLU A 38 -4.63 1.92 -6.37
C GLU A 38 -5.14 0.90 -5.34
N VAL A 39 -4.22 0.15 -4.74
CA VAL A 39 -4.53 -0.94 -3.82
C VAL A 39 -3.79 -0.71 -2.50
N LEU A 40 -4.52 -0.72 -1.39
CA LEU A 40 -3.95 -0.80 -0.04
C LEU A 40 -4.48 -2.05 0.64
N ASN A 41 -3.61 -2.90 1.16
CA ASN A 41 -3.98 -4.13 1.85
C ASN A 41 -3.34 -4.20 3.25
N ILE A 42 -4.13 -4.60 4.24
CA ILE A 42 -3.64 -4.93 5.59
C ILE A 42 -3.41 -6.44 5.68
N GLN A 43 -2.14 -6.83 5.80
CA GLN A 43 -1.72 -8.22 5.93
C GLN A 43 -1.17 -8.48 7.32
N GLY A 44 -1.72 -9.46 8.05
CA GLY A 44 -1.13 -9.95 9.29
C GLY A 44 0.04 -10.90 9.03
N SER A 45 1.05 -10.85 9.89
CA SER A 45 2.09 -11.87 9.99
C SER A 45 1.48 -13.22 10.37
N GLN A 46 2.07 -14.31 9.88
CA GLN A 46 1.68 -15.67 10.30
C GLN A 46 2.31 -16.07 11.64
N TRP A 47 3.38 -15.38 12.07
CA TRP A 47 4.25 -15.80 13.16
C TRP A 47 4.19 -14.87 14.38
N SER A 48 3.54 -13.73 14.25
CA SER A 48 3.58 -12.65 15.23
C SER A 48 2.32 -11.78 15.16
N LYS A 49 2.14 -10.88 16.12
CA LYS A 49 1.06 -9.88 16.06
C LYS A 49 1.47 -8.61 15.30
N ASN A 50 2.33 -8.77 14.30
CA ASN A 50 2.79 -7.69 13.45
C ASN A 50 1.98 -7.67 12.15
N PHE A 51 1.75 -6.46 11.64
CA PHE A 51 1.01 -6.23 10.41
C PHE A 51 1.86 -5.51 9.38
N TYR A 52 1.45 -5.64 8.13
CA TYR A 52 2.01 -4.92 7.01
C TYR A 52 0.89 -4.16 6.31
N ILE A 53 1.18 -2.93 5.93
CA ILE A 53 0.40 -2.20 4.94
C ILE A 53 1.12 -2.35 3.62
N ASN A 54 0.54 -3.17 2.75
CA ASN A 54 1.03 -3.36 1.41
C ASN A 54 0.28 -2.42 0.47
N LEU A 55 1.03 -1.84 -0.47
CA LEU A 55 0.56 -0.90 -1.47
C LEU A 55 0.78 -1.51 -2.84
N GLY A 56 -0.14 -1.25 -3.75
CA GLY A 56 -0.09 -1.75 -5.11
C GLY A 56 -0.67 -0.75 -6.10
N THR A 57 -0.08 -0.69 -7.29
CA THR A 57 -0.68 -0.07 -8.46
C THR A 57 -0.92 -1.14 -9.52
N TYR A 58 -2.16 -1.25 -9.98
CA TYR A 58 -2.57 -2.13 -11.06
C TYR A 58 -2.97 -1.31 -12.28
N PHE A 59 -2.10 -1.21 -13.27
CA PHE A 59 -2.43 -0.63 -14.58
C PHE A 59 -3.47 -1.46 -15.35
N LYS A 60 -4.56 -0.80 -15.76
CA LYS A 60 -5.64 -1.41 -16.54
C LYS A 60 -5.23 -1.73 -17.98
N ALA A 61 -4.20 -1.06 -18.50
CA ALA A 61 -3.69 -1.31 -19.84
C ALA A 61 -3.01 -2.68 -20.00
N ILE A 62 -2.55 -3.28 -18.89
CA ILE A 62 -1.81 -4.55 -18.87
C ILE A 62 -2.42 -5.58 -17.92
N GLY A 63 -3.66 -5.33 -17.47
CA GLY A 63 -4.42 -6.22 -16.60
C GLY A 63 -5.92 -6.16 -16.89
N SER A 64 -6.70 -7.09 -16.35
CA SER A 64 -8.15 -7.21 -16.59
C SER A 64 -9.01 -7.27 -15.32
N ASP A 65 -8.39 -7.26 -14.14
CA ASP A 65 -9.10 -7.30 -12.86
C ASP A 65 -9.58 -5.92 -12.42
N ASP A 66 -10.86 -5.81 -12.08
CA ASP A 66 -11.45 -4.59 -11.48
C ASP A 66 -11.19 -4.47 -9.97
N THR A 67 -10.86 -5.58 -9.32
CA THR A 67 -10.58 -5.66 -7.87
C THR A 67 -9.34 -6.51 -7.59
N PRO A 68 -8.17 -6.12 -8.14
CA PRO A 68 -6.95 -6.91 -8.02
C PRO A 68 -6.53 -7.06 -6.55
N LYS A 69 -5.93 -8.20 -6.18
CA LYS A 69 -5.26 -8.29 -4.89
C LYS A 69 -3.91 -7.58 -4.99
N GLU A 70 -3.32 -7.26 -3.85
CA GLU A 70 -2.06 -6.50 -3.84
C GLU A 70 -0.93 -7.25 -4.55
N TYR A 71 -0.93 -8.58 -4.50
CA TYR A 71 0.09 -9.41 -5.15
C TYR A 71 -0.12 -9.56 -6.65
N ASP A 72 -1.29 -9.19 -7.16
CA ASP A 72 -1.59 -9.10 -8.59
C ASP A 72 -1.18 -7.73 -9.16
N CYS A 73 -0.80 -6.76 -8.31
CA CYS A 73 -0.40 -5.43 -8.76
C CYS A 73 0.95 -5.42 -9.47
N HIS A 74 1.03 -4.59 -10.51
CA HIS A 74 2.18 -4.39 -11.38
C HIS A 74 3.37 -3.73 -10.67
N ILE A 75 3.08 -2.75 -9.82
CA ILE A 75 4.06 -2.12 -8.92
C ILE A 75 3.58 -2.29 -7.50
N ARG A 76 4.49 -2.68 -6.60
CA ARG A 76 4.17 -2.97 -5.21
C ARG A 76 5.19 -2.35 -4.26
N GLN A 77 4.72 -2.03 -3.06
CA GLN A 77 5.54 -1.48 -1.99
C GLN A 77 4.93 -1.82 -0.62
N ARG A 78 5.71 -1.77 0.46
CA ARG A 78 5.22 -1.75 1.83
C ARG A 78 5.33 -0.34 2.38
N LEU A 79 4.34 0.08 3.16
CA LEU A 79 4.33 1.41 3.79
C LEU A 79 5.66 1.70 4.50
N CYS A 80 6.13 0.79 5.36
CA CYS A 80 7.36 1.02 6.11
C CYS A 80 8.64 1.05 5.25
N GLY A 81 8.56 0.66 3.97
CA GLY A 81 9.66 0.79 3.01
C GLY A 81 9.78 2.19 2.38
N ILE A 82 8.79 3.07 2.63
CA ILE A 82 8.73 4.43 2.08
C ILE A 82 8.54 5.53 3.14
N THR A 83 8.44 5.16 4.42
CA THR A 83 8.40 6.10 5.54
C THR A 83 9.81 6.58 5.90
N ASP A 84 9.92 7.79 6.44
CA ASP A 84 11.20 8.32 6.94
C ASP A 84 11.66 7.64 8.24
N ASP A 85 10.72 7.17 9.08
CA ASP A 85 11.00 6.44 10.32
C ASP A 85 10.43 5.02 10.27
N LEU A 86 11.32 4.05 10.00
CA LEU A 86 11.00 2.62 9.97
C LEU A 86 10.56 2.09 11.34
N ASN A 87 11.15 2.59 12.44
CA ASN A 87 10.85 2.11 13.78
C ASN A 87 9.46 2.56 14.23
N GLU A 88 9.11 3.82 13.94
CA GLU A 88 7.77 4.34 14.20
C GLU A 88 6.71 3.56 13.39
N CYS A 89 6.97 3.30 12.11
CA CYS A 89 6.06 2.53 11.27
C CYS A 89 5.85 1.10 11.81
N ASN A 90 6.94 0.39 12.09
CA ASN A 90 6.88 -0.97 12.64
C ASN A 90 6.17 -1.01 14.00
N SER A 91 6.43 -0.03 14.86
CA SER A 91 5.79 0.05 16.18
C SER A 91 4.29 0.30 16.05
N THR A 92 3.89 1.20 15.15
CA THR A 92 2.47 1.50 14.86
C THR A 92 1.72 0.27 14.31
N LEU A 93 2.40 -0.62 13.60
CA LEU A 93 1.83 -1.84 13.01
C LEU A 93 2.03 -3.11 13.85
N SER A 94 2.67 -3.01 15.02
CA SER A 94 2.89 -4.14 15.93
C SER A 94 1.96 -4.08 17.13
N PHE A 95 1.25 -5.16 17.42
CA PHE A 95 0.47 -5.33 18.66
C PHE A 95 1.25 -6.10 19.74
N GLU A 96 2.58 -6.16 19.61
CA GLU A 96 3.48 -6.76 20.59
C GLU A 96 4.08 -5.71 21.54
N ASN A 97 3.72 -4.44 21.32
CA ASN A 97 4.09 -3.30 22.16
C ASN A 97 2.87 -2.72 22.90
N SER A 98 3.13 -1.76 23.79
CA SER A 98 2.13 -1.13 24.66
C SER A 98 1.61 0.21 24.13
N ILE A 99 1.71 0.48 22.82
CA ILE A 99 1.18 1.72 22.23
C ILE A 99 -0.34 1.77 22.40
N LYS A 100 -0.85 2.88 22.92
CA LYS A 100 -2.28 3.10 23.14
C LYS A 100 -3.04 3.16 21.81
N LEU A 101 -4.32 2.79 21.81
CA LEU A 101 -5.11 2.72 20.58
C LEU A 101 -5.28 4.10 19.92
N GLU A 102 -5.41 5.17 20.69
CA GLU A 102 -5.59 6.53 20.18
C GLU A 102 -4.31 7.05 19.49
N GLU A 103 -3.15 6.69 20.07
CA GLU A 103 -1.84 6.99 19.50
C GLU A 103 -1.62 6.18 18.22
N ARG A 104 -1.95 4.89 18.25
CA ARG A 104 -1.90 4.01 17.07
C ARG A 104 -2.79 4.53 15.94
N ASP A 105 -4.01 4.95 16.24
CA ASP A 105 -4.95 5.51 15.27
C ASP A 105 -4.38 6.78 14.61
N SER A 106 -3.87 7.70 15.43
CA SER A 106 -3.27 8.96 14.98
C SER A 106 -2.02 8.72 14.11
N ASN A 107 -1.10 7.87 14.57
CA ASN A 107 0.11 7.52 13.84
C ASN A 107 -0.22 6.82 12.52
N LEU A 108 -1.14 5.86 12.55
CA LEU A 108 -1.51 5.10 11.36
C LEU A 108 -2.14 6.00 10.29
N LYS A 109 -3.08 6.86 10.66
CA LYS A 109 -3.68 7.83 9.73
C LYS A 109 -2.62 8.78 9.16
N ARG A 110 -1.73 9.29 10.01
CA ARG A 110 -0.65 10.18 9.58
C ARG A 110 0.29 9.48 8.60
N LEU A 111 0.76 8.27 8.91
CA LEU A 111 1.66 7.50 8.05
C LEU A 111 1.00 7.18 6.70
N VAL A 112 -0.28 6.79 6.68
CA VAL A 112 -1.01 6.54 5.43
C VAL A 112 -1.16 7.82 4.62
N SER A 113 -1.62 8.92 5.22
CA SER A 113 -1.80 10.19 4.51
C SER A 113 -0.50 10.80 4.00
N GLN A 114 0.60 10.68 4.76
CA GLN A 114 1.89 11.30 4.39
C GLN A 114 2.70 10.46 3.40
N PHE A 115 2.58 9.12 3.44
CA PHE A 115 3.46 8.25 2.66
C PHE A 115 2.68 7.33 1.70
N ALA A 116 1.66 6.62 2.18
CA ALA A 116 0.94 5.66 1.34
C ALA A 116 0.17 6.36 0.20
N ILE A 117 -0.60 7.40 0.53
CA ILE A 117 -1.46 8.08 -0.46
C ILE A 117 -0.62 8.79 -1.52
N PRO A 118 0.41 9.60 -1.20
CA PRO A 118 1.25 10.22 -2.22
C PRO A 118 1.99 9.18 -3.09
N TRP A 119 2.41 8.04 -2.51
CA TRP A 119 3.02 6.96 -3.29
C TRP A 119 2.03 6.33 -4.27
N LEU A 120 0.80 6.05 -3.84
CA LEU A 120 -0.27 5.49 -4.68
C LEU A 120 -0.62 6.45 -5.82
N GLU A 121 -0.81 7.74 -5.53
CA GLU A 121 -1.14 8.76 -6.53
C GLU A 121 -0.04 8.93 -7.56
N ARG A 122 1.23 8.96 -7.10
CA ARG A 122 2.39 9.00 -8.00
C ARG A 122 2.42 7.77 -8.91
N CYS A 123 2.32 6.58 -8.34
CA CYS A 123 2.45 5.34 -9.10
C CYS A 123 1.24 5.03 -9.98
N ALA A 124 0.06 5.60 -9.69
CA ALA A 124 -1.15 5.45 -10.49
C ALA A 124 -1.12 6.15 -11.86
N THR A 125 0.02 6.73 -12.25
CA THR A 125 0.27 7.31 -13.58
C THR A 125 1.46 6.62 -14.22
N VAL A 126 1.46 6.48 -15.55
CA VAL A 126 2.59 5.89 -16.30
C VAL A 126 3.88 6.66 -16.03
N GLU A 127 3.84 7.99 -16.10
CA GLU A 127 4.99 8.85 -15.86
C GLU A 127 5.50 8.74 -14.41
N GLY A 128 4.61 8.86 -13.42
CA GLY A 128 4.99 8.83 -12.02
C GLY A 128 5.53 7.47 -11.58
N ALA A 129 4.97 6.37 -12.13
CA ALA A 129 5.50 5.02 -11.97
C ALA A 129 6.87 4.86 -12.63
N LYS A 130 7.05 5.33 -13.86
CA LYS A 130 8.35 5.30 -14.54
C LYS A 130 9.41 6.04 -13.73
N ASN A 131 9.10 7.26 -13.28
CA ASN A 131 9.98 8.08 -12.46
C ASN A 131 10.25 7.44 -11.09
N TYR A 132 9.28 6.70 -10.53
CA TYR A 132 9.50 5.93 -9.30
C TYR A 132 10.53 4.83 -9.54
N LEU A 133 10.33 4.03 -10.59
CA LEU A 133 11.16 2.86 -10.90
C LEU A 133 12.58 3.19 -11.40
N LEU A 134 12.79 4.39 -11.95
CA LEU A 134 14.11 4.87 -12.36
C LEU A 134 14.89 5.56 -11.23
N SER A 135 14.27 5.78 -10.06
CA SER A 135 14.96 6.44 -8.94
C SER A 135 15.96 5.49 -8.27
N GLU A 136 17.07 6.02 -7.75
CA GLU A 136 18.13 5.23 -7.10
C GLU A 136 17.68 4.54 -5.79
N LYS A 137 16.45 4.80 -5.32
CA LYS A 137 15.91 4.16 -4.10
C LYS A 137 15.49 2.73 -4.42
N LYS A 138 15.88 1.78 -3.56
CA LYS A 138 15.38 0.40 -3.61
C LYS A 138 13.86 0.39 -3.50
N HIS A 139 13.19 -0.24 -4.46
CA HIS A 139 11.74 -0.51 -4.38
C HIS A 139 11.50 -1.74 -3.50
N GLY A 140 10.39 -1.76 -2.77
CA GLY A 140 10.18 -2.76 -1.73
C GLY A 140 9.93 -4.16 -2.26
N LEU A 141 9.15 -4.31 -3.33
CA LEU A 141 8.72 -5.59 -3.86
C LEU A 141 9.06 -5.72 -5.35
N PRO A 142 9.26 -6.95 -5.87
CA PRO A 142 9.58 -7.17 -7.27
C PRO A 142 8.52 -6.59 -8.20
N VAL A 143 8.97 -6.05 -9.32
CA VAL A 143 8.14 -5.53 -10.41
C VAL A 143 8.22 -6.48 -11.59
N THR A 144 7.08 -6.85 -12.17
CA THR A 144 7.02 -7.86 -13.24
C THR A 144 7.67 -7.35 -14.54
N LYS A 145 8.22 -8.26 -15.36
CA LYS A 145 8.82 -7.91 -16.66
C LYS A 145 7.88 -7.10 -17.56
N GLN A 146 6.62 -7.53 -17.65
CA GLN A 146 5.58 -6.85 -18.42
C GLN A 146 5.37 -5.39 -17.98
N THR A 147 5.51 -5.10 -16.68
CA THR A 147 5.41 -3.74 -16.15
C THR A 147 6.56 -2.86 -16.67
N TRP A 148 7.79 -3.38 -16.71
CA TRP A 148 8.93 -2.64 -17.26
C TRP A 148 8.77 -2.35 -18.75
N GLU A 149 8.31 -3.34 -19.53
CA GLU A 149 8.00 -3.21 -20.95
C GLU A 149 6.91 -2.16 -21.18
N PHE A 150 5.81 -2.20 -20.42
CA PHE A 150 4.72 -1.23 -20.46
C PHE A 150 5.17 0.21 -20.18
N LEU A 151 6.07 0.40 -19.21
CA LEU A 151 6.61 1.71 -18.84
C LEU A 151 7.72 2.20 -19.80
N GLY A 152 8.11 1.38 -20.77
CA GLY A 152 9.20 1.67 -21.70
C GLY A 152 10.52 1.90 -20.95
N ILE A 153 10.81 1.05 -19.97
CA ILE A 153 12.09 1.03 -19.24
C ILE A 153 12.88 -0.18 -19.73
N ASN A 154 14.03 0.08 -20.36
CA ASN A 154 14.93 -0.97 -20.80
C ASN A 154 15.70 -1.52 -19.58
N HIS A 155 15.48 -2.79 -19.26
CA HIS A 155 16.41 -3.53 -18.39
C HIS A 155 17.66 -3.85 -19.20
N SER A 156 18.80 -3.29 -18.81
CA SER A 156 20.13 -3.72 -19.27
C SER A 156 20.53 -5.04 -18.64
#